data_AF-A0A956MGL5-F1
#
_entry.id   AF-A0A956MGL5-F1
#
_cell.length_a   1.000
_cell.length_b   1.000
_cell.length_c   1.000
_cell.angle_alpha   90.00
_cell.angle_beta   90.00
_cell.angle_gamma   90.00
#
_symmetry.space_group_name_H-M   'P 1'
#
loop_
_entity.id
_entity.type
_entity.pdbx_description
1 polymer ?
#
loop_
_entity_poly.entity_id
_entity_poly.type
_entity_poly.pdbx_seq_one_letter_code
_entity_poly.pdbx_strand_id
1 'polypeptide(L)'
;MGHVPYDPSVEGAPAWAAALGRLGWAGSPSDHILRLHALDPPSLEHHVRLYEHAMRGPSPLSRIQREMLAVVVSAANDCFY
;
A
#
# COMPACT_ATOMS: atom_id res chain seq x y z
N MET A 1 -8.31 7.82 8.57
CA MET A 1 -8.42 6.49 9.19
C MET A 1 -9.70 5.88 8.66
N GLY A 2 -9.68 4.66 8.10
CA GLY A 2 -10.88 4.04 7.54
C GLY A 2 -11.96 3.84 8.61
N HIS A 3 -13.21 3.63 8.19
CA HIS A 3 -14.31 3.31 9.12
C HIS A 3 -14.21 1.88 9.70
N VAL A 4 -13.15 1.14 9.34
CA VAL A 4 -12.88 -0.20 9.85
C VAL A 4 -12.12 -0.08 11.18
N PRO A 5 -12.54 -0.81 12.23
CA PRO A 5 -11.85 -0.80 13.52
C PRO A 5 -10.37 -1.15 13.37
N TYR A 6 -9.54 -0.46 14.14
CA TYR A 6 -8.11 -0.78 14.22
C TYR A 6 -7.91 -2.10 14.97
N ASP A 7 -7.22 -3.04 14.33
CA ASP A 7 -6.77 -4.28 14.93
C ASP A 7 -5.23 -4.27 15.05
N PRO A 8 -4.65 -4.08 16.24
CA PRO A 8 -3.20 -4.05 16.42
C PRO A 8 -2.52 -5.39 16.15
N SER A 9 -3.27 -6.50 16.12
CA SER A 9 -2.69 -7.84 15.92
C SER A 9 -2.10 -8.02 14.51
N VAL A 10 -2.61 -7.28 13.52
CA VAL A 10 -2.17 -7.41 12.12
C VAL A 10 -0.71 -7.00 11.93
N GLU A 11 -0.20 -6.04 12.72
CA GLU A 11 1.19 -5.57 12.63
C GLU A 11 2.21 -6.60 13.15
N GLY A 12 1.76 -7.56 13.96
CA GLY A 12 2.57 -8.68 14.43
C GLY A 12 2.57 -9.88 13.48
N ALA A 13 1.73 -9.88 12.45
CA ALA A 13 1.54 -11.05 11.58
C ALA A 13 2.71 -11.24 10.58
N PRO A 14 3.06 -12.48 10.22
CA PRO A 14 4.09 -12.74 9.20
C PRO A 14 3.81 -12.08 7.86
N ALA A 15 2.54 -11.98 7.46
CA ALA A 15 2.12 -11.33 6.22
C ALA A 15 2.47 -9.82 6.22
N TRP A 16 2.35 -9.15 7.37
CA TRP A 16 2.74 -7.76 7.55
C TRP A 16 4.25 -7.56 7.38
N ALA A 17 5.06 -8.38 8.06
CA ALA A 17 6.51 -8.34 7.92
C ALA A 17 6.96 -8.60 6.47
N ALA A 18 6.32 -9.55 5.78
CA ALA A 18 6.59 -9.85 4.38
C ALA A 18 6.22 -8.67 3.45
N ALA A 19 5.08 -8.03 3.67
CA ALA A 19 4.65 -6.84 2.94
C ALA A 19 5.65 -5.68 3.07
N LEU A 20 6.05 -5.36 4.30
CA LEU A 20 7.03 -4.30 4.57
C LEU A 20 8.40 -4.61 3.95
N GLY A 21 8.84 -5.88 4.04
CA GLY A 21 10.08 -6.35 3.43
C GLY A 21 10.10 -6.14 1.91
N ARG A 22 9.02 -6.51 1.21
CA ARG A 22 8.88 -6.27 -0.25
C ARG A 22 8.93 -4.80 -0.62
N LEU A 23 8.24 -3.97 0.17
CA LEU A 23 8.19 -2.53 -0.08
C LEU A 23 9.46 -1.79 0.38
N GLY A 24 10.43 -2.47 0.98
CA GLY A 24 11.60 -1.82 1.57
C GLY A 24 11.22 -0.79 2.64
N TRP A 25 10.03 -0.93 3.22
CA TRP A 25 9.50 -0.05 4.26
C TRP A 25 9.87 -0.63 5.61
N ALA A 26 11.16 -0.58 5.93
CA ALA A 26 11.66 -0.94 7.23
C ALA A 26 11.18 0.10 8.27
N GLY A 27 9.97 -0.09 8.80
CA GLY A 27 9.45 0.67 9.93
C GLY A 27 8.60 1.90 9.62
N SER A 28 7.71 1.85 8.61
CA SER A 28 6.62 2.84 8.49
C SER A 28 5.30 2.23 9.00
N PRO A 29 5.08 2.15 10.32
CA PRO A 29 3.85 1.58 10.88
C PRO A 29 2.60 2.43 10.59
N SER A 30 2.73 3.61 9.98
CA SER A 30 1.63 4.55 9.77
C SER A 30 0.82 4.35 8.48
N ASP A 31 1.11 3.34 7.66
CA ASP A 31 0.33 3.12 6.44
C ASP A 31 -1.02 2.45 6.76
N HIS A 32 -2.09 3.24 6.74
CA HIS A 32 -3.44 2.74 6.99
C HIS A 32 -4.00 1.88 5.85
N ILE A 33 -3.53 2.02 4.60
CA ILE A 33 -3.96 1.16 3.49
C ILE A 33 -3.42 -0.25 3.73
N LEU A 34 -2.14 -0.38 4.09
CA LEU A 34 -1.58 -1.69 4.42
C LEU A 34 -2.27 -2.30 5.64
N ARG A 35 -2.55 -1.52 6.69
CA ARG A 35 -3.27 -2.02 7.88
C ARG A 35 -4.66 -2.55 7.53
N LEU A 36 -5.39 -1.85 6.67
CA LEU A 36 -6.70 -2.27 6.20
C LEU A 36 -6.62 -3.59 5.44
N HIS A 37 -5.70 -3.70 4.48
CA HIS A 37 -5.51 -4.94 3.73
C HIS A 37 -4.97 -6.08 4.60
N ALA A 38 -4.25 -5.79 5.68
CA ALA A 38 -3.70 -6.81 6.59
C ALA A 38 -4.77 -7.57 7.40
N LEU A 39 -6.02 -7.09 7.43
CA LEU A 39 -7.15 -7.84 7.98
C LEU A 39 -7.45 -9.13 7.18
N ASP A 40 -7.04 -9.18 5.90
CA ASP A 40 -7.10 -10.36 5.04
C ASP A 40 -5.73 -10.60 4.37
N PRO A 41 -4.90 -11.55 4.86
CA PRO A 41 -3.53 -11.74 4.37
C PRO A 41 -3.39 -11.92 2.85
N PRO A 42 -4.27 -12.67 2.15
CA PRO A 42 -4.27 -12.72 0.69
C PRO A 42 -4.49 -11.34 0.04
N SER A 43 -5.41 -10.52 0.55
CA SER A 43 -5.62 -9.14 0.08
C SER A 43 -4.37 -8.29 0.22
N LEU A 44 -3.69 -8.33 1.37
CA LEU A 44 -2.42 -7.63 1.61
C LEU A 44 -1.35 -8.05 0.59
N GLU A 45 -1.20 -9.36 0.38
CA GLU A 45 -0.22 -9.86 -0.59
C GLU A 45 -0.52 -9.37 -2.02
N HIS A 46 -1.77 -9.47 -2.46
CA HIS A 46 -2.17 -9.01 -3.79
C HIS A 46 -1.99 -7.50 -3.95
N HIS A 47 -2.34 -6.71 -2.93
CA HIS A 47 -2.16 -5.26 -2.94
C HIS A 47 -0.69 -4.87 -3.11
N VAL A 48 0.20 -5.45 -2.29
CA VAL A 48 1.64 -5.16 -2.34
C VAL A 48 2.23 -5.54 -3.70
N ARG A 49 1.87 -6.70 -4.24
CA ARG A 49 2.33 -7.14 -5.57
C ARG A 49 1.88 -6.19 -6.68
N LEU A 50 0.62 -5.76 -6.64
CA LEU A 50 0.09 -4.80 -7.61
C LEU A 50 0.83 -3.46 -7.50
N TYR A 51 0.96 -2.92 -6.28
CA TYR A 51 1.65 -1.66 -6.05
C TYR A 51 3.11 -1.71 -6.49
N GLU A 52 3.84 -2.77 -6.13
CA GLU A 52 5.23 -2.96 -6.52
C GLU A 52 5.37 -3.00 -8.05
N HIS A 53 4.54 -3.79 -8.72
CA HIS A 53 4.54 -3.87 -10.18
C HIS A 53 4.23 -2.52 -10.83
N ALA A 54 3.14 -1.87 -10.40
CA ALA A 54 2.65 -0.64 -11.00
C ALA A 54 3.55 0.56 -10.72
N MET A 55 4.13 0.69 -9.53
CA MET A 55 4.88 1.89 -9.11
C MET A 55 6.40 1.75 -9.22
N ARG A 56 6.93 0.53 -9.11
CA ARG A 56 8.39 0.26 -9.03
C ARG A 56 8.90 -0.70 -10.10
N GLY A 57 8.02 -1.45 -10.76
CA GLY A 57 8.38 -2.36 -11.85
C GLY A 57 8.81 -1.65 -13.14
N PRO A 58 9.40 -2.37 -14.10
CA PRO A 58 9.80 -1.82 -15.39
C PRO A 58 8.63 -1.15 -16.12
N SER A 59 8.80 0.08 -16.58
CA SER A 59 7.85 0.73 -17.50
C SER A 59 8.49 1.95 -18.19
N PRO A 60 7.92 2.41 -19.31
CA PRO A 60 8.39 3.61 -20.00
C PRO A 60 8.13 4.90 -19.21
N LEU A 61 7.33 4.84 -18.14
CA LEU A 61 7.08 5.98 -17.26
C LEU A 61 8.06 5.98 -16.09
N SER A 62 8.67 7.14 -15.86
CA SER A 62 9.45 7.41 -14.66
C SER A 62 8.57 7.34 -13.41
N ARG A 63 9.20 7.12 -12.25
CA ARG A 63 8.48 7.11 -10.95
C ARG A 63 7.69 8.40 -10.72
N ILE A 64 8.27 9.56 -11.03
CA ILE A 64 7.60 10.86 -10.89
C ILE A 64 6.34 10.95 -11.77
N GLN A 65 6.39 10.45 -13.01
CA GLN A 65 5.21 10.43 -13.88
C GLN A 65 4.11 9.52 -13.35
N ARG A 66 4.46 8.39 -12.73
CA ARG A 66 3.49 7.49 -12.10
C ARG A 66 2.82 8.13 -10.88
N GLU A 67 3.60 8.81 -10.04
CA GLU A 67 3.05 9.59 -8.92
C GLU A 67 2.18 10.76 -9.41
N MET A 68 2.56 11.43 -10.51
CA MET A 68 1.73 12.48 -11.12
C MET A 68 0.36 11.92 -11.55
N LEU A 69 0.33 10.74 -12.16
CA LEU A 69 -0.94 10.06 -12.48
C LEU A 69 -1.73 9.74 -11.22
N ALA A 70 -1.08 9.22 -10.17
CA ALA A 70 -1.73 8.93 -8.89
C ALA A 70 -2.38 10.20 -8.29
N VAL A 71 -1.66 11.32 -8.24
CA VAL A 71 -2.18 12.59 -7.72
C VAL A 71 -3.35 13.12 -8.54
N VAL A 72 -3.25 13.11 -9.88
CA VAL A 72 -4.34 13.58 -10.76
C VAL A 72 -5.59 12.70 -10.60
N VAL A 73 -5.42 11.38 -10.54
CA VAL A 73 -6.53 10.44 -10.35
C VAL A 73 -7.15 10.59 -8.96
N SER A 74 -6.34 10.79 -7.91
CA SER A 74 -6.86 11.05 -6.56
C SER A 74 -7.65 12.34 -6.49
N ALA A 75 -7.14 13.43 -7.07
CA ALA A 75 -7.85 14.72 -7.12
C ALA A 75 -9.15 14.63 -7.92
N ALA A 76 -9.15 13.91 -9.05
CA ALA A 76 -10.35 13.70 -9.87
C ALA A 76 -11.42 12.87 -9.15
N ASN A 77 -11.03 12.01 -8.19
CA ASN A 77 -11.94 11.19 -7.40
C ASN A 77 -12.23 11.76 -6.00
N ASP A 78 -11.77 12.97 -5.69
CA ASP A 78 -11.86 13.56 -4.34
C ASP A 78 -11.34 12.62 -3.24
N CYS A 79 -10.26 11.89 -3.55
CA CYS A 79 -9.64 10.93 -2.64
C CYS A 79 -8.67 11.67 -1.71
N PHE A 80 -9.08 11.87 -0.46
CA PHE A 80 -8.33 12.65 0.54
C PHE A 80 -7.10 11.94 1.13
N TYR A 81 -7.08 10.60 1.11
CA TYR A 81 -6.11 9.79 1.86
C TYR A 81 -4.65 10.14 1.57
#